data_AF-A0A2G9G960-F1
#
_entry.id   AF-A0A2G9G960-F1
#
_cell.length_a   1.000
_cell.length_b   1.000
_cell.length_c   1.000
_cell.angle_alpha   90.00
_cell.angle_beta   90.00
_cell.angle_gamma   90.00
#
_symmetry.space_group_name_H-M   'P 1'
#
loop_
_entity.id
_entity.type
_entity.pdbx_description
1 polymer ?
#
loop_
_entity_poly.entity_id
_entity_poly.type
_entity_poly.pdbx_seq_one_letter_code
_entity_poly.pdbx_strand_id
1 'polypeptide(L)'
;MSLIPSFFGNRQKTTMVANARINWKETSKAHLFKVDIPGLKKEEVKVEVENEWHLLLEILAILSIILGNIIAITQTSMKRIHAYSYIGQIGYVIIGINVGDSNDGYASMITYMLFYISMNLGTFACIVLFGLHTGTDNIQDYAGLYTKDPFSALSLALCLLSLGGLSLLAGFFGKLYLLWCGWQASLCYLVLIGLLTSVVSIYYYLKIIKLLMAGRNKEITPHVQNYRRSPLRSNNSIELSMIVCVIASTIPGISMNLIIAIALDTLF
;
A
#
# COMPACT_ATOMS: atom_id res chain seq x y z
N MET A 1 -38.66 -69.44 11.55
CA MET A 1 -38.69 -68.85 12.91
C MET A 1 -37.46 -69.36 13.62
N SER A 2 -36.44 -68.61 14.03
CA SER A 2 -36.24 -67.17 14.16
C SER A 2 -34.79 -66.97 14.64
N LEU A 3 -34.06 -66.00 14.05
CA LEU A 3 -33.26 -64.93 14.72
C LEU A 3 -32.14 -65.38 15.73
N ILE A 4 -30.87 -64.95 15.76
CA ILE A 4 -30.04 -63.81 15.32
C ILE A 4 -28.56 -64.24 15.57
N PRO A 5 -27.53 -63.71 14.84
CA PRO A 5 -26.13 -64.11 15.03
C PRO A 5 -25.52 -63.61 16.35
N SER A 6 -24.73 -64.45 17.02
CA SER A 6 -24.00 -64.18 18.25
C SER A 6 -22.92 -63.10 18.08
N PHE A 7 -23.30 -61.85 18.37
CA PHE A 7 -22.48 -60.64 18.37
C PHE A 7 -21.64 -60.48 19.66
N PHE A 8 -20.88 -61.51 20.06
CA PHE A 8 -20.03 -61.44 21.27
C PHE A 8 -18.62 -61.95 20.99
N GLY A 9 -17.83 -61.12 20.30
CA GLY A 9 -16.49 -61.50 19.84
C GLY A 9 -15.48 -60.36 19.74
N ASN A 10 -15.50 -59.35 20.62
CA ASN A 10 -14.28 -58.58 20.98
C ASN A 10 -14.51 -57.54 22.08
N ARG A 11 -14.60 -57.96 23.35
CA ARG A 11 -14.79 -57.01 24.48
C ARG A 11 -13.53 -56.17 24.77
N GLN A 12 -12.34 -56.62 24.35
CA GLN A 12 -11.08 -55.89 24.55
C GLN A 12 -10.79 -54.83 23.48
N LYS A 13 -11.15 -55.07 22.21
CA LYS A 13 -11.00 -54.04 21.17
C LYS A 13 -11.98 -52.88 21.36
N THR A 14 -13.20 -53.14 21.82
CA THR A 14 -14.18 -52.09 22.11
C THR A 14 -13.77 -51.20 23.28
N THR A 15 -13.12 -51.74 24.32
CA THR A 15 -12.60 -50.93 25.43
C THR A 15 -11.35 -50.12 25.06
N MET A 16 -10.50 -50.61 24.16
CA MET A 16 -9.36 -49.84 23.63
C MET A 16 -9.80 -48.61 22.84
N VAL A 17 -10.83 -48.74 21.98
CA VAL A 17 -11.39 -47.61 21.22
C VAL A 17 -12.14 -46.64 22.13
N ALA A 18 -12.84 -47.15 23.16
CA ALA A 18 -13.56 -46.31 24.12
C ALA A 18 -12.65 -45.40 24.97
N ASN A 19 -11.36 -45.73 25.08
CA ASN A 19 -10.35 -44.96 25.82
C ASN A 19 -9.41 -44.13 24.92
N ALA A 20 -9.67 -44.07 23.61
CA ALA A 20 -8.92 -43.23 22.70
C ALA A 20 -9.10 -41.75 23.08
N ARG A 21 -7.99 -41.03 23.29
CA ARG A 21 -8.03 -39.58 23.52
C ARG A 21 -7.65 -38.86 22.24
N ILE A 22 -8.60 -38.09 21.72
CA ILE A 22 -8.36 -37.16 20.63
C ILE A 22 -8.01 -35.83 21.29
N ASN A 23 -6.77 -35.39 21.11
CA ASN A 23 -6.33 -34.10 21.62
C ASN A 23 -6.24 -33.14 20.45
N TRP A 24 -7.05 -32.10 20.50
CA TRP A 24 -7.11 -31.06 19.49
C TRP A 24 -6.33 -29.84 19.99
N LYS A 25 -5.34 -29.42 19.21
CA LYS A 25 -4.54 -28.24 19.50
C LYS A 25 -4.51 -27.33 18.28
N GLU A 26 -5.16 -26.20 18.40
CA GLU A 26 -5.14 -25.15 17.38
C GLU A 26 -3.84 -24.37 17.46
N THR A 27 -3.09 -24.32 16.36
CA THR A 27 -1.85 -23.55 16.26
C THR A 27 -1.93 -22.69 15.00
N SER A 28 -1.39 -21.48 15.04
CA SER A 28 -1.48 -20.48 13.96
C SER A 28 -0.96 -20.92 12.57
N LYS A 29 -0.36 -22.10 12.45
CA LYS A 29 0.22 -22.65 11.20
C LYS A 29 -0.28 -24.05 10.81
N ALA A 30 -1.06 -24.72 11.67
CA ALA A 30 -1.61 -26.04 11.39
C ALA A 30 -2.67 -26.44 12.42
N HIS A 31 -3.66 -27.21 11.98
CA HIS A 31 -4.48 -28.00 12.90
C HIS A 31 -3.76 -29.32 13.16
N LEU A 32 -3.22 -29.47 14.37
CA LEU A 32 -2.52 -30.67 14.78
C LEU A 32 -3.54 -31.63 15.39
N PHE A 33 -3.88 -32.69 14.66
CA PHE A 33 -4.72 -33.76 15.17
C PHE A 33 -3.82 -34.84 15.76
N LYS A 34 -3.85 -35.00 17.09
CA LYS A 34 -3.17 -36.10 17.79
C LYS A 34 -4.21 -37.09 18.27
N VAL A 35 -4.17 -38.30 17.72
CA VAL A 35 -5.00 -39.42 18.17
C VAL A 35 -4.12 -40.38 18.96
N ASP A 36 -4.28 -40.40 20.28
CA ASP A 36 -3.59 -41.33 21.17
C ASP A 36 -4.48 -42.57 21.39
N ILE A 37 -4.16 -43.66 20.69
CA ILE A 37 -4.79 -44.98 20.89
C ILE A 37 -3.81 -45.85 21.70
N PRO A 38 -4.21 -46.35 22.90
CA PRO A 38 -3.32 -47.18 23.71
C PRO A 38 -2.97 -48.47 22.95
N GLY A 39 -1.67 -48.71 22.74
CA GLY A 39 -1.15 -49.92 22.07
C GLY A 39 -0.92 -49.81 20.55
N LEU A 40 -1.17 -48.65 19.93
CA LEU A 40 -0.88 -48.37 18.51
C LEU A 40 0.09 -47.20 18.36
N LYS A 41 0.82 -47.18 17.23
CA LYS A 41 1.79 -46.13 16.89
C LYS A 41 1.03 -44.79 16.80
N LYS A 42 1.54 -43.76 17.47
CA LYS A 42 0.96 -42.40 17.40
C LYS A 42 1.03 -41.90 15.97
N GLU A 43 -0.10 -41.51 15.41
CA GLU A 43 -0.19 -40.94 14.06
C GLU A 43 -0.56 -39.46 14.21
N GLU A 44 0.38 -38.59 13.84
CA GLU A 44 0.18 -37.14 13.83
C GLU A 44 -0.24 -36.73 12.43
N VAL A 45 -1.52 -36.39 12.26
CA VAL A 45 -2.01 -35.84 11.00
C VAL A 45 -1.96 -34.33 11.12
N LYS A 46 -0.93 -33.75 10.49
CA LYS A 46 -0.76 -32.31 10.37
C LYS A 46 -1.55 -31.86 9.15
N VAL A 47 -2.74 -31.30 9.37
CA VAL A 47 -3.50 -30.64 8.30
C VAL A 47 -2.99 -29.20 8.27
N GLU A 48 -2.14 -28.90 7.29
CA GLU A 48 -1.74 -27.54 6.98
C GLU A 48 -2.98 -26.85 6.40
N VAL A 49 -3.44 -25.78 7.05
CA VAL A 49 -4.48 -24.92 6.49
C VAL A 49 -3.79 -24.19 5.35
N GLU A 50 -4.02 -24.63 4.12
CA GLU A 50 -3.40 -24.00 2.96
C GLU A 50 -3.84 -22.53 2.85
N ASN A 51 -2.85 -21.73 2.48
CA ASN A 51 -2.79 -20.27 2.36
C ASN A 51 -3.74 -19.67 1.30
N GLU A 52 -5.01 -20.10 1.21
CA GLU A 52 -5.94 -19.64 0.17
C GLU A 52 -6.16 -18.12 0.20
N TRP A 53 -6.22 -17.52 1.40
CA TRP A 53 -6.40 -16.07 1.56
C TRP A 53 -5.15 -15.27 1.14
N HIS A 54 -3.96 -15.79 1.39
CA HIS A 54 -2.71 -15.14 0.96
C HIS A 54 -2.60 -15.11 -0.57
N LEU A 55 -2.95 -16.22 -1.25
CA LEU A 55 -3.00 -16.26 -2.72
C LEU A 55 -4.00 -15.26 -3.30
N LEU A 56 -5.19 -15.13 -2.70
CA LEU A 56 -6.17 -14.12 -3.11
C LEU A 56 -5.63 -12.69 -2.95
N LEU A 57 -4.95 -12.41 -1.84
CA LEU A 57 -4.33 -11.10 -1.59
C LEU A 57 -3.18 -10.82 -2.57
N GLU A 58 -2.38 -11.82 -2.94
CA GLU A 58 -1.32 -11.68 -3.94
C GLU A 58 -1.86 -11.32 -5.30
N ILE A 59 -2.87 -12.05 -5.77
CA ILE A 59 -3.53 -11.79 -7.06
C ILE A 59 -4.14 -10.38 -7.04
N LEU A 60 -4.82 -10.01 -5.95
CA LEU A 60 -5.42 -8.69 -5.79
C LEU A 60 -4.36 -7.58 -5.79
N ALA A 61 -3.23 -7.77 -5.10
CA ALA A 61 -2.12 -6.82 -5.07
C ALA A 61 -1.55 -6.60 -6.47
N ILE A 62 -1.24 -7.68 -7.20
CA ILE A 62 -0.71 -7.62 -8.57
C ILE A 62 -1.69 -6.87 -9.48
N LEU A 63 -2.97 -7.24 -9.44
CA LEU A 63 -4.00 -6.63 -10.27
C LEU A 63 -4.16 -5.13 -9.96
N SER A 64 -4.16 -4.75 -8.68
CA SER A 64 -4.29 -3.36 -8.24
C SER A 64 -3.11 -2.50 -8.70
N ILE A 65 -1.88 -3.01 -8.53
CA ILE A 65 -0.65 -2.30 -8.93
C ILE A 65 -0.61 -2.11 -10.45
N ILE A 66 -0.92 -3.17 -11.21
CA ILE A 66 -0.86 -3.12 -12.68
C ILE A 66 -1.97 -2.23 -13.23
N LEU A 67 -3.23 -2.44 -12.84
CA LEU A 67 -4.36 -1.66 -13.36
C LEU A 67 -4.24 -0.19 -12.96
N GLY A 68 -3.88 0.10 -11.70
CA GLY A 68 -3.73 1.47 -11.22
C GLY A 68 -2.71 2.26 -12.05
N ASN A 69 -1.54 1.68 -12.30
CA ASN A 69 -0.48 2.35 -13.06
C ASN A 69 -0.79 2.47 -14.56
N ILE A 70 -1.31 1.41 -15.20
CA ILE A 70 -1.63 1.45 -16.64
C ILE A 70 -2.73 2.47 -16.93
N ILE A 71 -3.81 2.45 -16.15
CA ILE A 71 -4.93 3.35 -16.38
C ILE A 71 -4.51 4.80 -16.11
N ALA A 72 -3.71 5.05 -15.07
CA ALA A 72 -3.22 6.38 -14.73
C ALA A 72 -2.45 7.07 -15.89
N ILE A 73 -1.66 6.33 -16.68
CA ILE A 73 -0.88 6.89 -17.80
C ILE A 73 -1.77 7.51 -18.88
N THR A 74 -2.94 6.94 -19.10
CA THR A 74 -3.86 7.32 -20.20
C THR A 74 -4.78 8.48 -19.85
N GLN A 75 -4.89 8.84 -18.56
CA GLN A 75 -5.84 9.86 -18.14
C GLN A 75 -5.36 11.28 -18.46
N THR A 76 -6.32 12.15 -18.73
CA THR A 76 -6.11 13.57 -19.06
C THR A 76 -6.51 14.52 -17.94
N SER A 77 -7.30 14.05 -16.96
CA SER A 77 -7.72 14.85 -15.80
C SER A 77 -6.82 14.60 -14.59
N MET A 78 -6.45 15.67 -13.89
CA MET A 78 -5.55 15.61 -12.74
C MET A 78 -6.13 14.78 -11.60
N LYS A 79 -7.41 15.02 -11.25
CA LYS A 79 -8.13 14.26 -10.22
C LYS A 79 -8.20 12.76 -10.54
N ARG A 80 -8.37 12.40 -11.83
CA ARG A 80 -8.45 11.00 -12.26
C ARG A 80 -7.11 10.30 -12.17
N ILE A 81 -6.02 10.92 -12.64
CA ILE A 81 -4.67 10.35 -12.45
C ILE A 81 -4.41 10.09 -10.97
N HIS A 82 -4.73 11.07 -10.13
CA HIS A 82 -4.51 10.95 -8.68
C HIS A 82 -5.31 9.78 -8.10
N ALA A 83 -6.59 9.64 -8.47
CA ALA A 83 -7.46 8.53 -8.06
C ALA A 83 -6.93 7.15 -8.49
N TYR A 84 -6.53 6.99 -9.76
CA TYR A 84 -5.97 5.70 -10.23
C TYR A 84 -4.64 5.38 -9.58
N SER A 85 -3.84 6.39 -9.24
CA SER A 85 -2.64 6.15 -8.47
C SER A 85 -2.95 5.64 -7.06
N TYR A 86 -4.05 6.05 -6.40
CA TYR A 86 -4.44 5.43 -5.12
C TYR A 86 -4.65 3.94 -5.23
N ILE A 87 -5.33 3.51 -6.29
CA ILE A 87 -5.56 2.09 -6.56
C ILE A 87 -4.21 1.36 -6.72
N GLY A 88 -3.26 1.95 -7.45
CA GLY A 88 -1.92 1.41 -7.58
C GLY A 88 -1.17 1.32 -6.25
N GLN A 89 -1.23 2.36 -5.41
CA GLN A 89 -0.54 2.43 -4.12
C GLN A 89 -1.13 1.49 -3.07
N ILE A 90 -2.47 1.30 -3.05
CA ILE A 90 -3.14 0.32 -2.16
C ILE A 90 -2.61 -1.09 -2.42
N GLY A 91 -2.28 -1.41 -3.68
CA GLY A 91 -1.66 -2.69 -4.01
C GLY A 91 -0.35 -2.94 -3.27
N TYR A 92 0.46 -1.91 -2.99
CA TYR A 92 1.67 -2.04 -2.16
C TYR A 92 1.33 -2.28 -0.68
N VAL A 93 0.27 -1.65 -0.16
CA VAL A 93 -0.21 -1.90 1.21
C VAL A 93 -0.58 -3.36 1.39
N ILE A 94 -1.25 -3.97 0.40
CA ILE A 94 -1.63 -5.38 0.41
C ILE A 94 -0.40 -6.31 0.48
N ILE A 95 0.73 -5.94 -0.14
CA ILE A 95 1.99 -6.69 0.00
C ILE A 95 2.42 -6.75 1.48
N GLY A 96 2.35 -5.62 2.19
CA GLY A 96 2.68 -5.56 3.62
C GLY A 96 1.76 -6.42 4.49
N ILE A 97 0.47 -6.46 4.16
CA ILE A 97 -0.51 -7.34 4.83
C ILE A 97 -0.15 -8.82 4.57
N ASN A 98 0.24 -9.16 3.34
CA ASN A 98 0.57 -10.53 2.97
C ASN A 98 1.83 -11.05 3.67
N VAL A 99 2.81 -10.17 3.92
CA VAL A 99 4.00 -10.48 4.73
C VAL A 99 3.64 -10.77 6.19
N GLY A 100 2.68 -10.02 6.74
CA GLY A 100 2.22 -10.16 8.11
C GLY A 100 3.31 -9.87 9.15
N ASP A 101 3.22 -10.53 10.29
CA ASP A 101 4.08 -10.28 11.46
C ASP A 101 5.49 -10.89 11.35
N SER A 102 5.67 -11.85 10.44
CA SER A 102 6.87 -12.69 10.41
C SER A 102 8.17 -11.92 10.13
N ASN A 103 8.09 -10.78 9.45
CA ASN A 103 9.22 -9.95 9.01
C ASN A 103 8.90 -8.44 9.08
N ASP A 104 8.24 -7.99 10.15
CA ASP A 104 7.86 -6.58 10.35
C ASP A 104 6.95 -5.99 9.25
N GLY A 105 6.18 -6.86 8.58
CA GLY A 105 5.31 -6.48 7.47
C GLY A 105 4.27 -5.43 7.89
N TYR A 106 3.65 -5.59 9.06
CA TYR A 106 2.70 -4.61 9.61
C TYR A 106 3.35 -3.26 9.91
N ALA A 107 4.55 -3.25 10.51
CA ALA A 107 5.28 -2.01 10.76
C ALA A 107 5.63 -1.28 9.46
N SER A 108 6.02 -2.03 8.42
CA SER A 108 6.32 -1.46 7.09
C SER A 108 5.09 -0.87 6.41
N MET A 109 3.95 -1.56 6.51
CA MET A 109 2.66 -1.13 5.99
C MET A 109 2.19 0.18 6.66
N ILE A 110 2.24 0.25 8.00
CA ILE A 110 1.81 1.42 8.77
C ILE A 110 2.70 2.62 8.42
N THR A 111 4.01 2.42 8.39
CA THR A 111 4.98 3.46 8.04
C THR A 111 4.72 4.00 6.64
N TYR A 112 4.50 3.10 5.66
CA TYR A 112 4.15 3.49 4.29
C TYR A 112 2.82 4.24 4.22
N MET A 113 1.77 3.78 4.90
CA MET A 113 0.46 4.43 4.93
C MET A 113 0.51 5.83 5.54
N LEU A 114 1.30 6.04 6.60
CA LEU A 114 1.49 7.34 7.22
C LEU A 114 2.06 8.35 6.23
N PHE A 115 3.14 7.96 5.53
CA PHE A 115 3.75 8.79 4.49
C PHE A 115 2.79 9.04 3.33
N TYR A 116 2.06 7.99 2.94
CA TYR A 116 1.12 8.07 1.84
C TYR A 116 -0.01 9.06 2.12
N ILE A 117 -0.66 8.97 3.28
CA ILE A 117 -1.74 9.89 3.69
C ILE A 117 -1.24 11.34 3.70
N SER A 118 -0.03 11.58 4.22
CA SER A 118 0.56 12.92 4.26
C SER A 118 0.75 13.51 2.85
N MET A 119 1.38 12.77 1.93
CA MET A 119 1.63 13.22 0.55
C MET A 119 0.34 13.46 -0.23
N ASN A 120 -0.64 12.60 0.00
CA ASN A 120 -1.95 12.69 -0.61
C ASN A 120 -2.71 13.93 -0.18
N LEU A 121 -2.67 14.27 1.12
CA LEU A 121 -3.33 15.45 1.64
C LEU A 121 -2.76 16.72 0.99
N GLY A 122 -1.43 16.83 0.85
CA GLY A 122 -0.81 17.97 0.17
C GLY A 122 -1.10 18.02 -1.33
N THR A 123 -1.06 16.88 -2.01
CA THR A 123 -1.40 16.81 -3.44
C THR A 123 -2.84 17.25 -3.68
N PHE A 124 -3.78 16.74 -2.88
CA PHE A 124 -5.19 17.10 -2.98
C PHE A 124 -5.43 18.58 -2.64
N ALA A 125 -4.76 19.11 -1.61
CA ALA A 125 -4.85 20.53 -1.27
C ALA A 125 -4.39 21.44 -2.43
N CYS A 126 -3.29 21.10 -3.11
CA CYS A 126 -2.80 21.84 -4.28
C CYS A 126 -3.77 21.74 -5.47
N ILE A 127 -4.33 20.55 -5.72
CA ILE A 127 -5.33 20.34 -6.79
C ILE A 127 -6.58 21.18 -6.53
N VAL A 128 -7.10 21.19 -5.29
CA VAL A 128 -8.27 21.97 -4.90
C VAL A 128 -8.00 23.46 -5.02
N LEU A 129 -6.83 23.94 -4.57
CA LEU A 129 -6.47 25.36 -4.69
C LEU A 129 -6.47 25.78 -6.17
N PHE A 130 -5.84 25.00 -7.03
CA PHE A 130 -5.81 25.28 -8.46
C PHE A 130 -7.21 25.27 -9.09
N GLY A 131 -8.04 24.30 -8.71
CA GLY A 131 -9.42 24.19 -9.15
C GLY A 131 -10.30 25.37 -8.72
N LEU A 132 -10.10 25.91 -7.51
CA LEU A 132 -10.81 27.10 -7.03
C LEU A 132 -10.46 28.37 -7.81
N HIS A 133 -9.19 28.51 -8.23
CA HIS A 133 -8.76 29.69 -8.98
C HIS A 133 -9.10 29.62 -10.47
N THR A 134 -9.15 28.42 -11.04
CA THR A 134 -9.15 28.24 -12.50
C THR A 134 -10.44 27.60 -13.03
N GLY A 135 -11.16 26.86 -12.18
CA GLY A 135 -12.40 26.17 -12.52
C GLY A 135 -12.24 24.94 -13.42
N THR A 136 -11.01 24.48 -13.66
CA THR A 136 -10.69 23.35 -14.55
C THR A 136 -9.85 22.28 -13.85
N ASP A 137 -10.01 21.04 -14.29
CA ASP A 137 -9.32 19.84 -13.77
C ASP A 137 -8.42 19.16 -14.82
N ASN A 138 -8.27 19.76 -16.01
CA ASN A 138 -7.48 19.18 -17.10
C ASN A 138 -5.99 19.40 -16.86
N ILE A 139 -5.17 18.36 -17.08
CA ILE A 139 -3.73 18.43 -16.84
C ILE A 139 -3.07 19.50 -17.71
N GLN A 140 -3.55 19.69 -18.94
CA GLN A 140 -2.98 20.68 -19.87
C GLN A 140 -3.10 22.12 -19.34
N ASP A 141 -4.10 22.40 -18.51
CA ASP A 141 -4.33 23.73 -17.95
C ASP A 141 -3.34 24.04 -16.82
N TYR A 142 -2.61 23.05 -16.30
CA TYR A 142 -1.52 23.29 -15.34
C TYR A 142 -0.23 23.79 -16.00
N ALA A 143 -0.20 23.92 -17.34
CA ALA A 143 1.00 24.29 -18.07
C ALA A 143 1.50 25.69 -17.68
N GLY A 144 2.75 25.79 -17.24
CA GLY A 144 3.37 27.07 -16.91
C GLY A 144 2.91 27.69 -15.57
N LEU A 145 2.21 26.94 -14.71
CA LEU A 145 1.78 27.41 -13.39
C LEU A 145 2.94 27.96 -12.54
N TYR A 146 4.16 27.42 -12.73
CA TYR A 146 5.37 27.88 -12.06
C TYR A 146 5.65 29.39 -12.23
N THR A 147 5.27 29.98 -13.36
CA THR A 147 5.49 31.41 -13.64
C THR A 147 4.58 32.35 -12.86
N LYS A 148 3.38 31.89 -12.50
CA LYS A 148 2.38 32.68 -11.75
C LYS A 148 2.55 32.47 -10.25
N ASP A 149 2.53 31.20 -9.85
CA ASP A 149 2.53 30.75 -8.45
C ASP A 149 3.62 29.69 -8.25
N PRO A 150 4.89 30.12 -8.11
CA PRO A 150 6.01 29.19 -7.95
C PRO A 150 5.87 28.33 -6.69
N PHE A 151 5.24 28.82 -5.63
CA PHE A 151 5.09 28.09 -4.37
C PHE A 151 4.12 26.90 -4.50
N SER A 152 2.92 27.13 -5.06
CA SER A 152 1.93 26.06 -5.29
C SER A 152 2.45 25.03 -6.30
N ALA A 153 3.11 25.51 -7.36
CA ALA A 153 3.77 24.68 -8.35
C ALA A 153 4.86 23.78 -7.72
N LEU A 154 5.75 24.34 -6.91
CA LEU A 154 6.81 23.58 -6.24
C LEU A 154 6.25 22.58 -5.23
N SER A 155 5.26 22.98 -4.43
CA SER A 155 4.60 22.08 -3.47
C SER A 155 3.97 20.87 -4.16
N LEU A 156 3.18 21.11 -5.22
CA LEU A 156 2.57 20.04 -6.01
C LEU A 156 3.64 19.15 -6.66
N ALA A 157 4.70 19.75 -7.22
CA ALA A 157 5.80 19.01 -7.82
C ALA A 157 6.50 18.11 -6.78
N LEU A 158 6.83 18.63 -5.60
CA LEU A 158 7.44 17.86 -4.51
C LEU A 158 6.54 16.72 -4.04
N CYS A 159 5.24 16.95 -3.88
CA CYS A 159 4.30 15.90 -3.46
C CYS A 159 4.20 14.77 -4.51
N LEU A 160 4.09 15.12 -5.80
CA LEU A 160 4.05 14.13 -6.89
C LEU A 160 5.38 13.37 -7.03
N LEU A 161 6.51 14.06 -6.83
CA LEU A 161 7.84 13.46 -6.81
C LEU A 161 7.97 12.44 -5.67
N SER A 162 7.38 12.76 -4.52
CA SER A 162 7.34 11.90 -3.35
C SER A 162 6.53 10.64 -3.60
N LEU A 163 5.34 10.80 -4.19
CA LEU A 163 4.48 9.68 -4.59
C LEU A 163 5.14 8.76 -5.62
N GLY A 164 5.93 9.36 -6.53
CA GLY A 164 6.76 8.65 -7.50
C GLY A 164 7.89 7.84 -6.86
N GLY A 165 8.29 8.16 -5.62
CA GLY A 165 9.35 7.46 -4.91
C GLY A 165 10.75 7.85 -5.40
N LEU A 166 11.00 9.14 -5.60
CA LEU A 166 12.36 9.61 -5.89
C LEU A 166 13.25 9.54 -4.65
N SER A 167 14.50 9.09 -4.84
CA SER A 167 15.44 8.72 -3.76
C SER A 167 15.67 9.76 -2.66
N LEU A 168 15.31 11.02 -2.89
CA LEU A 168 15.45 12.13 -1.93
C LEU A 168 14.22 12.35 -1.03
N LEU A 169 13.08 11.70 -1.31
CA LEU A 169 11.82 11.96 -0.61
C LEU A 169 11.31 10.77 0.22
N ALA A 170 10.55 11.05 1.28
CA ALA A 170 10.05 10.06 2.24
C ALA A 170 9.25 8.91 1.59
N GLY A 171 8.62 9.14 0.43
CA GLY A 171 7.83 8.10 -0.26
C GLY A 171 8.68 6.96 -0.83
N PHE A 172 9.95 7.24 -1.14
CA PHE A 172 10.90 6.21 -1.55
C PHE A 172 11.25 5.27 -0.40
N PHE A 173 11.56 5.85 0.76
CA PHE A 173 11.89 5.10 1.97
C PHE A 173 10.74 4.18 2.41
N GLY A 174 9.51 4.67 2.39
CA GLY A 174 8.33 3.83 2.69
C GLY A 174 8.20 2.64 1.75
N LYS A 175 8.33 2.84 0.43
CA LYS A 175 8.26 1.74 -0.55
C LYS A 175 9.44 0.79 -0.42
N LEU A 176 10.66 1.29 -0.23
CA LEU A 176 11.84 0.46 -0.07
C LEU A 176 11.72 -0.46 1.15
N TYR A 177 11.30 0.08 2.29
CA TYR A 177 11.14 -0.70 3.51
C TYR A 177 10.07 -1.79 3.34
N LEU A 178 8.95 -1.45 2.70
CA LEU A 178 7.89 -2.41 2.40
C LEU A 178 8.34 -3.50 1.41
N LEU A 179 9.11 -3.15 0.37
CA LEU A 179 9.70 -4.11 -0.56
C LEU A 179 10.78 -4.97 0.09
N TRP A 180 11.54 -4.41 1.05
CA TRP A 180 12.55 -5.14 1.82
C TRP A 180 11.91 -6.22 2.70
N CYS A 181 10.84 -5.89 3.43
CA CYS A 181 10.05 -6.86 4.19
C CYS A 181 9.43 -7.93 3.28
N GLY A 182 8.92 -7.52 2.10
CA GLY A 182 8.42 -8.44 1.08
C GLY A 182 9.47 -9.43 0.56
N TRP A 183 10.71 -8.95 0.38
CA TRP A 183 11.83 -9.78 -0.06
C TRP A 183 12.24 -10.80 0.99
N GLN A 184 12.29 -10.40 2.27
CA GLN A 184 12.56 -11.32 3.38
C GLN A 184 11.49 -12.41 3.51
N ALA A 185 10.24 -12.10 3.16
CA ALA A 185 9.12 -13.04 3.16
C ALA A 185 9.10 -13.98 1.95
N SER A 186 10.16 -14.02 1.12
CA SER A 186 10.26 -14.82 -0.11
C SER A 186 9.23 -14.48 -1.21
N LEU A 187 8.54 -13.34 -1.12
CA LEU A 187 7.57 -12.84 -2.11
C LEU A 187 8.25 -12.17 -3.32
N CYS A 188 9.22 -12.85 -3.93
CA CYS A 188 10.09 -12.28 -4.95
C CYS A 188 9.31 -11.74 -6.17
N TYR A 189 8.24 -12.42 -6.58
CA TYR A 189 7.42 -12.00 -7.72
C TYR A 189 6.69 -10.68 -7.47
N LEU A 190 6.07 -10.52 -6.30
CA LEU A 190 5.37 -9.29 -5.92
C LEU A 190 6.34 -8.11 -5.82
N VAL A 191 7.51 -8.32 -5.20
CA VAL A 191 8.55 -7.30 -5.07
C VAL A 191 9.04 -6.85 -6.45
N LEU A 192 9.26 -7.79 -7.37
CA LEU A 192 9.74 -7.48 -8.72
C LEU A 192 8.70 -6.70 -9.53
N ILE A 193 7.42 -7.08 -9.46
CA ILE A 193 6.31 -6.36 -10.09
C ILE A 193 6.16 -4.95 -9.48
N GLY A 194 6.23 -4.84 -8.15
CA GLY A 194 6.19 -3.56 -7.44
C GLY A 194 7.34 -2.64 -7.85
N LEU A 195 8.54 -3.18 -8.01
CA LEU A 195 9.71 -2.38 -8.41
C LEU A 195 9.60 -1.88 -9.86
N LEU A 196 9.19 -2.75 -10.79
CA LEU A 196 8.96 -2.37 -12.19
C LEU A 196 7.86 -1.32 -12.34
N THR A 197 6.75 -1.51 -11.63
CA THR A 197 5.62 -0.59 -11.70
C THR A 197 5.89 0.74 -11.01
N SER A 198 6.76 0.78 -9.98
CA SER A 198 7.24 2.05 -9.42
C SER A 198 8.05 2.87 -10.44
N VAL A 199 8.82 2.22 -11.33
CA VAL A 199 9.51 2.90 -12.44
C VAL A 199 8.49 3.47 -13.44
N VAL A 200 7.42 2.74 -13.71
CA VAL A 200 6.31 3.24 -14.53
C VAL A 200 5.61 4.42 -13.83
N SER A 201 5.46 4.37 -12.50
CA SER A 201 4.83 5.45 -11.75
C SER A 201 5.57 6.77 -11.90
N ILE A 202 6.90 6.73 -11.78
CA ILE A 202 7.72 7.94 -11.86
C ILE A 202 7.60 8.63 -13.22
N TYR A 203 7.39 7.87 -14.31
CA TYR A 203 7.26 8.42 -15.65
C TYR A 203 6.05 9.36 -15.77
N TYR A 204 4.86 8.92 -15.32
CA TYR A 204 3.67 9.76 -15.43
C TYR A 204 3.71 10.95 -14.47
N TYR A 205 4.32 10.81 -13.29
CA TYR A 205 4.52 11.95 -12.38
C TYR A 205 5.50 12.98 -12.94
N LEU A 206 6.65 12.56 -13.46
CA LEU A 206 7.61 13.46 -14.10
C LEU A 206 7.02 14.17 -15.31
N LYS A 207 6.13 13.50 -16.08
CA LYS A 207 5.40 14.13 -17.18
C LYS A 207 4.54 15.31 -16.70
N ILE A 208 3.84 15.18 -15.57
CA ILE A 208 3.04 16.25 -14.97
C ILE A 208 3.93 17.39 -14.47
N ILE A 209 5.01 17.06 -13.76
CA ILE A 209 5.97 18.05 -13.25
C ILE A 209 6.62 18.83 -14.40
N LYS A 210 7.01 18.13 -15.47
CA LYS A 210 7.54 18.76 -16.68
C LYS A 210 6.51 19.70 -17.30
N LEU A 211 5.23 19.34 -17.36
CA LEU A 211 4.19 20.20 -17.90
C LEU A 211 3.96 21.44 -17.02
N LEU A 212 3.99 21.26 -15.70
CA LEU A 212 3.84 22.33 -14.72
C LEU A 212 5.00 23.35 -14.76
N MET A 213 6.23 22.87 -15.04
CA MET A 213 7.44 23.70 -15.11
C MET A 213 7.70 24.26 -16.51
N ALA A 214 7.46 23.46 -17.56
CA ALA A 214 7.64 23.89 -18.94
C ALA A 214 6.43 24.73 -19.37
N GLY A 215 6.51 26.04 -19.11
CA GLY A 215 5.73 27.03 -19.84
C GLY A 215 6.17 27.02 -21.30
N ARG A 216 5.58 26.16 -22.13
CA ARG A 216 5.90 26.14 -23.55
C ARG A 216 5.31 27.40 -24.18
N ASN A 217 6.06 28.04 -25.08
CA ASN A 217 5.71 29.15 -25.97
C ASN A 217 4.44 28.94 -26.85
N LYS A 218 3.53 28.03 -26.51
CA LYS A 218 2.17 27.99 -27.05
C LYS A 218 1.27 28.49 -25.94
N GLU A 219 0.85 29.75 -26.07
CA GLU A 219 -0.32 30.35 -25.43
C GLU A 219 -0.57 29.85 -24.01
N ILE A 220 -0.11 30.61 -23.00
CA ILE A 220 -0.57 30.45 -21.62
C ILE A 220 -2.08 30.23 -21.69
N THR A 221 -2.55 29.05 -21.30
CA THR A 221 -3.97 28.73 -21.40
C THR A 221 -4.73 29.86 -20.69
N PRO A 222 -5.82 30.42 -21.25
CA PRO A 222 -6.50 31.59 -20.68
C PRO A 222 -6.85 31.43 -19.19
N HIS A 223 -7.01 30.18 -18.77
CA HIS A 223 -7.06 29.67 -17.41
C HIS A 223 -5.90 30.10 -16.50
N VAL A 224 -4.64 29.85 -16.87
CA VAL A 224 -3.46 30.27 -16.09
C VAL A 224 -3.23 31.79 -16.18
N GLN A 225 -3.68 32.42 -17.26
CA GLN A 225 -3.57 33.86 -17.42
C GLN A 225 -4.45 34.61 -16.40
N ASN A 226 -5.69 34.12 -16.19
CA ASN A 226 -6.66 34.62 -15.21
C ASN A 226 -6.41 34.15 -13.77
N TYR A 227 -5.39 33.32 -13.56
CA TYR A 227 -5.04 32.84 -12.23
C TYR A 227 -4.63 34.02 -11.33
N ARG A 228 -5.46 34.32 -10.32
CA ARG A 228 -5.21 35.39 -9.35
C ARG A 228 -4.45 34.80 -8.16
N ARG A 229 -3.15 35.08 -8.12
CA ARG A 229 -2.24 34.75 -7.00
C ARG A 229 -2.85 35.16 -5.66
N SER A 230 -2.96 34.22 -4.72
CA SER A 230 -3.22 34.58 -3.32
C SER A 230 -2.01 35.35 -2.78
N PRO A 231 -2.20 36.45 -2.03
CA PRO A 231 -1.08 37.05 -1.33
C PRO A 231 -0.51 36.00 -0.36
N LEU A 232 0.81 35.83 -0.37
CA LEU A 232 1.68 34.94 0.45
C LEU A 232 1.46 35.02 1.98
N ARG A 233 0.50 35.84 2.40
CA ARG A 233 0.14 36.20 3.76
C ARG A 233 -1.37 36.28 3.88
N SER A 234 -2.06 35.31 3.29
CA SER A 234 -3.46 35.06 3.58
C SER A 234 -3.51 33.91 4.57
N ASN A 235 -4.24 34.06 5.68
CA ASN A 235 -4.47 33.03 6.70
C ASN A 235 -5.36 31.88 6.18
N ASN A 236 -5.16 31.46 4.91
CA ASN A 236 -5.92 30.42 4.27
C ASN A 236 -5.33 29.07 4.70
N SER A 237 -6.18 28.24 5.29
CA SER A 237 -5.91 26.85 5.70
C SER A 237 -5.12 26.02 4.67
N ILE A 238 -5.24 26.37 3.40
CA ILE A 238 -4.63 25.68 2.26
C ILE A 238 -3.12 26.00 2.09
N GLU A 239 -2.66 27.21 2.42
CA GLU A 239 -1.23 27.52 2.40
C GLU A 239 -0.52 26.85 3.59
N LEU A 240 -1.20 26.79 4.73
CA LEU A 240 -0.75 26.07 5.91
C LEU A 240 -0.64 24.56 5.64
N SER A 241 -1.61 23.97 4.92
CA SER A 241 -1.54 22.56 4.53
C SER A 241 -0.42 22.27 3.54
N MET A 242 -0.08 23.21 2.64
CA MET A 242 1.09 23.09 1.76
C MET A 242 2.41 23.13 2.54
N ILE A 243 2.55 24.07 3.49
CA ILE A 243 3.74 24.15 4.34
C ILE A 243 3.87 22.88 5.19
N VAL A 244 2.77 22.44 5.81
CA VAL A 244 2.72 21.19 6.58
C VAL A 244 3.07 20.00 5.69
N CYS A 245 2.68 19.96 4.41
CA CYS A 245 3.02 18.85 3.52
C CYS A 245 4.47 18.87 3.04
N VAL A 246 5.07 20.05 2.81
CA VAL A 246 6.49 20.17 2.49
C VAL A 246 7.33 19.70 3.69
N ILE A 247 6.94 20.13 4.89
CA ILE A 247 7.55 19.69 6.15
C ILE A 247 7.34 18.18 6.33
N ALA A 248 6.12 17.68 6.13
CA ALA A 248 5.79 16.26 6.31
C ALA A 248 6.27 15.36 5.16
N SER A 249 6.85 15.87 4.09
CA SER A 249 7.51 15.06 3.05
C SER A 249 9.05 15.04 3.21
N THR A 250 9.61 16.05 3.87
CA THR A 250 11.05 16.14 4.17
C THR A 250 11.41 15.56 5.54
N ILE A 251 10.62 15.85 6.59
CA ILE A 251 10.88 15.38 7.96
C ILE A 251 10.84 13.86 8.11
N PRO A 252 9.92 13.10 7.48
CA PRO A 252 9.87 11.67 7.75
C PRO A 252 10.99 10.86 7.11
N GLY A 253 11.69 11.39 6.10
CA GLY A 253 12.94 10.78 5.62
C GLY A 253 14.02 10.79 6.70
N ILE A 254 14.04 11.83 7.55
CA ILE A 254 14.96 11.97 8.70
C ILE A 254 14.45 11.16 9.91
N SER A 255 13.11 11.08 10.09
CA SER A 255 12.45 10.42 11.22
C SER A 255 12.11 8.94 10.98
N MET A 256 12.50 8.36 9.84
CA MET A 256 12.09 7.00 9.46
C MET A 256 12.44 5.96 10.54
N ASN A 257 13.64 6.04 11.10
CA ASN A 257 14.08 5.16 12.18
C ASN A 257 13.22 5.29 13.44
N LEU A 258 12.76 6.50 13.77
CA LEU A 258 11.90 6.73 14.94
C LEU A 258 10.51 6.13 14.73
N ILE A 259 9.97 6.25 13.52
CA ILE A 259 8.64 5.73 13.17
C ILE A 259 8.65 4.20 13.16
N ILE A 260 9.68 3.59 12.59
CA ILE A 260 9.86 2.13 12.62
C ILE A 260 10.00 1.65 14.07
N ALA A 261 10.81 2.34 14.89
CA ALA A 261 10.98 1.98 16.30
C ALA A 261 9.66 2.06 17.08
N ILE A 262 8.85 3.11 16.88
CA ILE A 262 7.53 3.24 17.52
C ILE A 262 6.56 2.18 17.00
N ALA A 263 6.57 1.87 15.70
CA ALA A 263 5.69 0.86 15.11
C ALA A 263 6.03 -0.55 15.64
N LEU A 264 7.31 -0.86 15.86
CA LEU A 264 7.74 -2.12 16.45
C LEU A 264 7.39 -2.19 17.94
N ASP A 265 7.59 -1.11 18.70
CA ASP A 265 7.30 -1.04 20.15
C ASP A 265 5.80 -1.03 20.49
N THR A 266 4.93 -0.71 19.52
CA THR A 266 3.47 -0.71 19.71
C THR A 266 2.80 -2.01 19.27
N LEU A 267 3.46 -2.80 18.41
CA LEU A 267 2.95 -4.09 17.92
C LEU A 267 3.47 -5.28 18.72
N PHE A 268 4.56 -5.12 19.47
CA PHE A 268 5.19 -6.14 20.32
C PHE A 268 5.32 -5.68 21.77
#